data_AF-A0A3E0KI54-F1
#
_entry.id   AF-A0A3E0KI54-F1
#
_cell.length_a   1.000
_cell.length_b   1.000
_cell.length_c   1.000
_cell.angle_alpha   90.00
_cell.angle_beta   90.00
_cell.angle_gamma   90.00
#
_symmetry.space_group_name_H-M   'P 1'
#
loop_
_entity.id
_entity.type
_entity.pdbx_description
1 polymer ?
#
loop_
_entity_poly.entity_id
_entity_poly.type
_entity_poly.pdbx_seq_one_letter_code
_entity_poly.pdbx_strand_id
1 'polypeptide(L)'
;MVVEIGQLRHRIEIGRYVEGRNEWGEPLPEPVWQPIATVWAAVEALSGRTYFEAQQSHIQADHRITIRWRRGIEPRQRVRFDGREFEIQAVLD
;
A
#
# COMPACT_ATOMS: atom_id res chain seq x y z
N MET A 1 9.59 17.57 7.65
CA MET A 1 8.97 16.50 8.45
C MET A 1 10.07 15.82 9.24
N VAL A 2 10.09 15.95 10.57
CA VAL A 2 11.09 15.27 11.41
C VAL A 2 10.59 13.85 11.61
N VAL A 3 11.23 12.87 10.95
CA VAL A 3 10.93 11.45 11.19
C VAL A 3 11.79 11.02 12.38
N GLU A 4 11.15 10.61 13.47
CA GLU A 4 11.88 10.05 14.61
C GLU A 4 12.51 8.71 14.23
N ILE A 5 13.74 8.46 14.69
CA ILE A 5 14.60 7.33 14.27
C ILE A 5 14.04 5.93 14.63
N GLY A 6 12.87 5.83 15.28
CA GLY A 6 12.22 4.57 15.64
C GLY A 6 10.83 4.30 15.03
N GLN A 7 10.27 5.22 14.22
CA GLN A 7 8.88 5.07 13.77
C GLN A 7 8.72 4.07 12.61
N LEU A 8 9.71 3.98 11.72
CA LEU A 8 9.72 3.09 10.57
C LEU A 8 10.18 1.67 10.95
N ARG A 9 9.45 1.02 11.86
CA ARG A 9 9.83 -0.28 12.43
C ARG A 9 9.26 -1.50 11.70
N HIS A 10 8.36 -1.28 10.74
CA HIS A 10 7.67 -2.35 10.03
C HIS A 10 8.25 -2.52 8.64
N ARG A 11 8.56 -3.76 8.24
CA ARG A 11 8.98 -4.06 6.87
C ARG A 11 7.74 -4.39 6.04
N ILE A 12 7.50 -3.59 5.02
CA ILE A 12 6.36 -3.75 4.11
C ILE A 12 6.85 -4.04 2.69
N GLU A 13 6.04 -4.74 1.92
CA GLU A 13 6.26 -4.94 0.49
C GLU A 13 5.21 -4.16 -0.30
N ILE A 14 5.65 -3.34 -1.24
CA ILE A 14 4.80 -2.60 -2.16
C ILE A 14 4.90 -3.30 -3.52
N GLY A 15 3.76 -3.57 -4.12
CA GLY A 15 3.67 -4.24 -5.41
C GLY A 15 2.39 -3.89 -6.14
N ARG A 16 2.20 -4.55 -7.27
CA ARG A 16 0.96 -4.48 -8.04
C ARG A 16 0.67 -5.83 -8.69
N TYR A 17 -0.59 -6.06 -8.97
CA TYR A 17 -1.02 -7.17 -9.80
C TYR A 17 -0.85 -6.79 -11.27
N VAL A 18 -0.18 -7.64 -12.04
CA VAL A 18 -0.04 -7.50 -13.49
C VAL A 18 -0.70 -8.68 -14.19
N GLU A 19 -1.22 -8.44 -15.38
CA GLU A 19 -1.70 -9.52 -16.25
C GLU A 19 -0.50 -10.36 -16.65
N GLY A 20 -0.42 -11.58 -16.11
CA GLY A 20 0.56 -12.55 -16.56
C GLY A 20 0.17 -13.08 -17.94
N ARG A 21 1.16 -13.47 -18.74
CA ARG A 21 0.93 -14.24 -19.98
C ARG A 21 1.67 -15.55 -19.91
N ASN A 22 1.05 -16.62 -20.39
CA ASN A 22 1.70 -17.93 -20.53
C ASN A 22 2.68 -17.94 -21.73
N GLU A 23 3.40 -19.05 -21.92
CA GLU A 23 4.34 -19.23 -23.04
C GLU A 23 3.66 -19.19 -24.43
N TRP A 24 2.33 -19.33 -24.49
CA TRP A 24 1.52 -19.24 -25.70
C TRP A 24 0.89 -17.85 -25.91
N GLY A 25 1.19 -16.87 -25.05
CA GLY A 25 0.71 -15.50 -25.15
C GLY A 25 -0.71 -15.26 -24.65
N GLU A 26 -1.35 -16.28 -24.07
CA GLU A 26 -2.68 -16.15 -23.46
C GLU A 26 -2.56 -15.50 -22.07
N PRO A 27 -3.52 -14.64 -21.69
CA PRO A 27 -3.56 -14.09 -20.34
C PRO A 27 -3.75 -15.21 -19.31
N LEU A 28 -2.94 -15.19 -18.26
CA LEU A 28 -3.11 -16.06 -17.10
C LEU A 28 -4.47 -15.77 -16.44
N PRO A 29 -5.19 -16.80 -15.96
CA PRO A 29 -6.49 -16.62 -15.33
C PRO A 29 -6.41 -15.82 -14.03
N GLU A 30 -5.25 -15.83 -13.38
CA GLU A 30 -4.99 -15.08 -12.15
C GLU A 30 -3.90 -14.02 -12.41
N PRO A 31 -4.09 -12.78 -11.91
CA PRO A 31 -3.07 -11.76 -12.06
C PRO A 31 -1.84 -12.11 -11.20
N VAL A 32 -0.66 -11.83 -11.74
CA VAL A 32 0.62 -12.14 -11.12
C VAL A 32 1.06 -10.98 -10.23
N TRP A 33 1.49 -11.28 -9.00
CA TRP A 33 2.05 -10.27 -8.11
C TRP A 33 3.44 -9.84 -8.58
N GLN A 34 3.60 -8.55 -8.88
CA GLN A 34 4.87 -7.92 -9.21
C GLN A 34 5.35 -7.07 -8.02
N PRO A 35 6.39 -7.49 -7.27
CA PRO A 35 6.97 -6.69 -6.21
C PRO A 35 7.72 -5.48 -6.81
N ILE A 36 7.44 -4.28 -6.29
CA ILE A 36 8.04 -3.02 -6.73
C ILE A 36 9.15 -2.60 -5.75
N ALA A 37 8.86 -2.64 -4.45
CA ALA A 37 9.82 -2.26 -3.43
C ALA A 37 9.49 -2.88 -2.08
N THR A 38 10.53 -3.30 -1.35
CA THR A 38 10.42 -3.64 0.07
C THR A 38 11.03 -2.51 0.89
N VAL A 39 10.25 -1.89 1.78
CA VAL A 39 10.67 -0.70 2.52
C VAL A 39 10.29 -0.77 3.99
N TRP A 40 10.94 0.07 4.79
CA TRP A 40 10.56 0.30 6.19
C TRP A 40 9.46 1.35 6.25
N ALA A 41 8.43 1.07 7.05
CA ALA A 41 7.23 1.88 7.21
C ALA A 41 6.78 1.98 8.67
N ALA A 42 6.04 3.03 8.99
CA ALA A 42 5.19 3.12 10.16
C ALA A 42 3.76 2.75 9.73
N VAL A 43 3.12 1.83 10.43
CA VAL A 43 1.74 1.39 10.15
C VAL A 43 0.91 1.77 11.34
N GLU A 44 -0.09 2.62 11.14
CA GLU A 44 -0.97 3.16 12.18
C GLU A 44 -2.42 2.90 11.79
N ALA A 45 -3.21 2.31 12.69
CA ALA A 45 -4.63 2.14 12.47
C ALA A 45 -5.37 3.46 12.74
N LEU A 46 -6.22 3.88 11.81
CA LEU A 46 -7.05 5.07 11.94
C LEU A 46 -8.29 4.71 12.77
N SER A 47 -8.23 4.86 14.09
CA SER A 47 -9.37 4.55 14.98
C SER A 47 -10.45 5.64 14.92
N GLY A 48 -11.69 5.23 14.60
CA GLY A 48 -13.01 5.74 15.02
C GLY A 48 -13.36 7.24 14.92
N ARG A 49 -12.47 8.14 15.32
CA ARG A 49 -12.72 9.58 15.39
C ARG A 49 -12.58 10.27 14.03
N THR A 50 -11.69 9.76 13.18
CA THR A 50 -11.57 10.16 11.76
C THR A 50 -12.62 9.49 10.88
N TYR A 51 -13.29 8.45 11.40
CA TYR A 51 -14.34 7.69 10.70
C TYR A 51 -15.59 8.54 10.40
N PHE A 52 -15.83 9.59 11.19
CA PHE A 52 -16.99 10.48 11.00
C PHE A 52 -16.78 11.55 9.92
N GLU A 53 -15.56 12.06 9.73
CA GLU A 53 -15.26 12.98 8.61
C GLU A 53 -15.06 12.22 7.29
N ALA A 54 -14.59 10.97 7.35
CA ALA A 54 -14.41 10.13 6.18
C ALA A 54 -15.73 9.63 5.55
N GLN A 55 -16.87 9.69 6.25
CA GLN A 55 -18.15 9.19 5.75
C GLN A 55 -18.70 9.92 4.51
N GLN A 56 -18.20 11.13 4.20
CA GLN A 56 -18.61 11.85 2.97
C GLN A 56 -17.82 11.45 1.72
N SER A 57 -16.72 10.71 1.87
CA SER A 57 -15.94 10.20 0.74
C SER A 57 -15.92 8.69 0.81
N HIS A 58 -16.32 8.03 -0.28
CA HIS A 58 -16.46 6.58 -0.43
C HIS A 58 -15.15 5.76 -0.22
N ILE A 59 -14.09 6.40 0.29
CA ILE A 59 -12.73 5.91 0.47
C ILE A 59 -12.52 5.70 1.98
N GLN A 60 -12.88 4.53 2.46
CA GLN A 60 -12.56 4.11 3.83
C GLN A 60 -11.06 3.79 3.90
N ALA A 61 -10.26 4.72 4.42
CA ALA A 61 -8.87 4.45 4.76
C ALA A 61 -8.80 3.98 6.22
N ASP A 62 -8.68 2.67 6.44
CA ASP A 62 -8.57 2.08 7.78
C ASP A 62 -7.18 2.24 8.40
N HIS A 63 -6.14 2.36 7.57
CA HIS A 63 -4.75 2.36 8.00
C HIS A 63 -3.97 3.48 7.31
N ARG A 64 -3.13 4.18 8.07
CA ARG A 64 -2.12 5.10 7.56
C ARG A 64 -0.77 4.38 7.55
N ILE A 65 -0.17 4.30 6.36
CA ILE A 65 1.17 3.73 6.17
C ILE A 65 2.11 4.84 5.75
N THR A 66 3.05 5.19 6.63
CA THR A 66 4.03 6.25 6.38
C THR A 66 5.37 5.62 6.01
N ILE A 67 5.94 6.02 4.88
CA ILE A 67 7.26 5.59 4.41
C ILE A 67 8.16 6.81 4.19
N ARG A 68 9.47 6.58 4.04
CA ARG A 68 10.33 7.62 3.47
C ARG A 68 9.92 7.90 2.04
N TRP A 69 10.06 9.16 1.64
CA TRP A 69 9.81 9.58 0.27
C TRP A 69 10.55 8.68 -0.73
N ARG A 70 9.80 8.23 -1.74
CA ARG A 70 10.31 7.38 -2.81
C ARG A 70 9.53 7.68 -4.08
N ARG A 71 10.25 7.84 -5.20
CA ARG A 71 9.61 7.93 -6.52
C ARG A 71 9.05 6.56 -6.92
N GLY A 72 7.98 6.58 -7.71
CA GLY A 72 7.35 5.37 -8.27
C GLY A 72 6.31 4.71 -7.36
N ILE A 73 5.85 5.42 -6.32
CA ILE A 73 4.69 5.02 -5.54
C ILE A 73 3.46 5.69 -6.12
N GLU A 74 2.48 4.90 -6.54
CA GLU A 74 1.29 5.36 -7.26
C GLU A 74 0.02 4.83 -6.58
N PRO A 75 -1.08 5.61 -6.60
CA PRO A 75 -2.40 5.08 -6.23
C PRO A 75 -2.78 3.93 -7.18
N ARG A 76 -3.46 2.89 -6.67
CA ARG A 76 -3.70 1.55 -7.28
C ARG A 76 -2.62 0.48 -7.04
N GLN A 77 -1.48 0.83 -6.46
CA GLN A 77 -0.55 -0.17 -5.93
C GLN A 77 -1.11 -0.78 -4.64
N ARG A 78 -0.52 -1.90 -4.23
CA ARG A 78 -0.90 -2.62 -3.01
C ARG A 78 0.29 -2.83 -2.09
N VAL A 79 0.02 -2.87 -0.80
CA VAL A 79 1.01 -3.08 0.25
C VAL A 79 0.70 -4.39 0.94
N ARG A 80 1.70 -5.28 1.04
CA ARG A 80 1.65 -6.49 1.84
C ARG A 80 2.41 -6.26 3.14
N PHE A 81 1.72 -6.45 4.26
CA PHE A 81 2.27 -6.31 5.59
C PHE A 81 1.58 -7.30 6.54
N ASP A 82 2.36 -8.07 7.29
CA ASP A 82 1.86 -9.00 8.33
C ASP A 82 0.80 -10.00 7.82
N GLY A 83 0.98 -10.51 6.59
CA GLY A 83 0.03 -11.43 5.95
C GLY A 83 -1.27 -10.78 5.47
N ARG A 84 -1.40 -9.45 5.60
CA ARG A 84 -2.53 -8.66 5.10
C ARG A 84 -2.12 -7.88 3.86
N GLU A 85 -3.09 -7.65 2.97
CA GLU A 85 -2.92 -6.81 1.79
C GLU A 85 -3.77 -5.54 1.95
N PHE A 86 -3.16 -4.40 1.70
CA PHE A 86 -3.78 -3.07 1.78
C PHE A 86 -3.73 -2.43 0.39
N GLU A 87 -4.81 -1.77 -0.01
CA GLU A 87 -4.86 -1.00 -1.25
C GLU A 87 -4.47 0.46 -0.99
N ILE A 88 -3.58 1.02 -1.82
CA ILE A 88 -3.20 2.42 -1.73
C ILE A 88 -4.28 3.27 -2.40
N GLN A 89 -5.11 3.90 -1.57
CA GLN A 89 -6.19 4.80 -2.01
C GLN A 89 -5.66 6.18 -2.40
N ALA A 90 -4.73 6.72 -1.62
CA ALA A 90 -4.16 8.05 -1.83
C ALA A 90 -2.69 8.05 -1.40
N VAL A 91 -1.88 8.80 -2.14
CA VAL A 91 -0.49 9.10 -1.80
C VAL A 91 -0.43 10.58 -1.47
N LEU A 92 0.08 10.89 -0.27
CA LEU A 92 0.31 12.25 0.20
C LEU A 92 1.81 12.49 0.18
N ASP A 93 2.26 13.57 -0.45
CA ASP A 93 3.67 14.02 -0.52
C ASP A 93 3.95 15.09 0.56
#